data_AF-A0A183KPX6-F1
#
_entry.id   AF-A0A183KPX6-F1
#
_cell.length_a   1.000
_cell.length_b   1.000
_cell.length_c   1.000
_cell.angle_alpha   90.00
_cell.angle_beta   90.00
_cell.angle_gamma   90.00
#
_symmetry.space_group_name_H-M   'P 1'
#
loop_
_entity.id
_entity.type
_entity.pdbx_description
1 polymer ?
#
loop_
_entity_poly.entity_id
_entity_poly.type
_entity_poly.pdbx_seq_one_letter_code
_entity_poly.pdbx_strand_id
1 'polypeptide(L)'
;MDDGVQQNDGDDDDNSQLTISNYNNSENESKLTETSMHMRNQCDVLLHRLDSLIHPNVYNEDKGNSPETADRNSTFCPILLPINDLNYPQCCDAVCDIDKEFNTHLNEIPSSITDNKAGLFIQSVKGLAQVTNHLVQITYQAAYLIAAAHPASRPGHVTRFRSSDQLTTIHDHVAAIRKSVSEICQSQNEASSKGLPSLEILATANHLAQRATQLCQTTRPYLSEIKNLSEKRRLADSLEHVARSAASVFNIIKTSRNTNPTSGTTDIIQKLCSASSILEVDVDQYIDLLLRDAAGSPAHLAEETYELQVPVLKCGQTVAKCIANLIDSSRQIIDNHCQNIQTKLNDNNNANNDRTGLSNFEDGRHNLHESCLNLLSTLR
;
A
#
# COMPACT_ATOMS: atom_id res chain seq x y z
N MET A 1 41.98 -43.34 77.48
CA MET A 1 41.12 -42.27 78.00
C MET A 1 41.37 -41.06 77.12
N ASP A 2 40.28 -40.49 76.59
CA ASP A 2 40.06 -39.18 75.97
C ASP A 2 40.85 -38.70 74.74
N ASP A 3 40.21 -38.80 73.57
CA ASP A 3 39.50 -37.76 72.79
C ASP A 3 39.99 -36.29 72.72
N GLY A 4 39.90 -35.74 71.49
CA GLY A 4 39.66 -34.31 71.21
C GLY A 4 40.61 -33.66 70.19
N VAL A 5 40.44 -33.88 68.88
CA VAL A 5 39.83 -32.97 67.87
C VAL A 5 40.56 -31.63 67.65
N GLN A 6 41.10 -31.46 66.43
CA GLN A 6 41.64 -30.23 65.84
C GLN A 6 40.52 -29.25 65.46
N GLN A 7 40.71 -27.97 65.78
CA GLN A 7 40.01 -26.83 65.15
C GLN A 7 41.04 -25.95 64.45
N ASN A 8 40.92 -25.85 63.12
CA ASN A 8 41.42 -24.75 62.31
C ASN A 8 40.17 -23.94 61.93
N ASP A 9 40.03 -22.74 62.47
CA ASP A 9 39.04 -21.77 62.02
C ASP A 9 39.53 -21.14 60.71
N GLY A 10 38.67 -21.18 59.69
CA GLY A 10 38.88 -20.56 58.40
C GLY A 10 38.29 -19.16 58.36
N ASP A 11 39.10 -18.20 57.93
CA ASP A 11 38.66 -16.91 57.40
C ASP A 11 38.68 -17.03 55.86
N ASP A 12 37.53 -17.30 55.25
CA ASP A 12 37.30 -17.23 53.80
C ASP A 12 35.85 -16.79 53.56
N ASP A 13 35.55 -15.49 53.69
CA ASP A 13 34.19 -14.99 53.45
C ASP A 13 34.10 -13.62 52.72
N ASP A 14 35.15 -13.17 52.03
CA ASP A 14 35.13 -11.86 51.33
C ASP A 14 35.18 -11.93 49.78
N ASN A 15 35.42 -13.09 49.17
CA ASN A 15 35.62 -13.19 47.72
C ASN A 15 34.36 -13.61 46.92
N SER A 16 33.32 -14.08 47.60
CA SER A 16 32.06 -14.55 46.97
C SER A 16 31.10 -13.39 46.65
N GLN A 17 31.11 -12.30 47.43
CA GLN A 17 30.24 -11.14 47.19
C GLN A 17 30.69 -10.25 46.01
N LEU A 18 32.01 -10.10 45.81
CA LEU A 18 32.59 -9.34 44.68
C LEU A 18 32.36 -10.03 43.32
N THR A 19 32.34 -11.36 43.30
CA THR A 19 32.14 -12.13 42.07
C THR A 19 30.68 -12.13 41.63
N ILE A 20 29.73 -12.18 42.58
CA ILE A 20 28.29 -12.15 42.31
C ILE A 20 27.82 -10.73 41.91
N SER A 21 28.37 -9.66 42.51
CA SER A 21 28.02 -8.29 42.12
C SER A 21 28.50 -7.95 40.70
N ASN A 22 29.70 -8.42 40.31
CA ASN A 22 30.23 -8.21 38.97
C ASN A 22 29.50 -9.03 37.89
N TYR A 23 29.06 -10.25 38.21
CA TYR A 23 28.28 -11.07 37.26
C TYR A 23 26.90 -10.44 36.98
N ASN A 24 26.20 -10.00 38.04
CA ASN A 24 24.90 -9.32 37.94
C ASN A 24 25.01 -7.97 37.22
N ASN A 25 26.12 -7.25 37.37
CA ASN A 25 26.37 -6.01 36.63
C ASN A 25 26.58 -6.28 35.13
N SER A 26 27.32 -7.33 34.75
CA SER A 26 27.56 -7.66 33.34
C SER A 26 26.30 -8.12 32.59
N GLU A 27 25.41 -8.88 33.25
CA GLU A 27 24.15 -9.33 32.65
C GLU A 27 23.17 -8.16 32.45
N ASN A 28 23.12 -7.23 33.40
CA ASN A 28 22.32 -6.02 33.30
C ASN A 28 22.85 -5.05 32.23
N GLU A 29 24.17 -4.92 32.09
CA GLU A 29 24.82 -4.12 31.06
C GLU A 29 24.56 -4.68 29.65
N SER A 30 24.64 -6.02 29.49
CA SER A 30 24.33 -6.73 28.25
C SER A 30 22.88 -6.50 27.81
N LYS A 31 21.92 -6.69 28.73
CA LYS A 31 20.48 -6.52 28.46
C LYS A 31 20.10 -5.07 28.15
N LEU A 32 20.74 -4.10 28.80
CA LEU A 32 20.56 -2.68 28.52
C LEU A 32 21.10 -2.29 27.14
N THR A 33 22.26 -2.83 26.77
CA THR A 33 22.88 -2.63 25.46
C THR A 33 22.02 -3.21 24.35
N GLU A 34 21.46 -4.42 24.55
CA GLU A 34 20.54 -5.05 23.61
C GLU A 34 19.24 -4.24 23.44
N THR A 35 18.65 -3.79 24.55
CA THR A 35 17.42 -2.97 24.55
C THR A 35 17.60 -1.68 23.78
N SER A 36 18.71 -0.97 24.03
CA SER A 36 19.03 0.29 23.38
C SER A 36 19.36 0.11 21.89
N MET A 37 20.10 -0.95 21.55
CA MET A 37 20.35 -1.32 20.16
C MET A 37 19.05 -1.63 19.40
N HIS A 38 18.11 -2.32 20.05
CA HIS A 38 16.81 -2.60 19.45
C HIS A 38 16.00 -1.31 19.17
N MET A 39 15.98 -0.36 20.10
CA MET A 39 15.34 0.96 19.89
C MET A 39 15.99 1.74 18.74
N ARG A 40 17.33 1.79 18.67
CA ARG A 40 18.08 2.45 17.58
C ARG A 40 17.74 1.85 16.22
N ASN A 41 17.81 0.52 16.11
CA ASN A 41 17.50 -0.18 14.86
C ASN A 41 16.09 0.14 14.36
N GLN A 42 15.11 0.32 15.27
CA GLN A 42 13.77 0.73 14.88
C GLN A 42 13.71 2.18 14.38
N CYS A 43 14.51 3.09 14.93
CA CYS A 43 14.63 4.45 14.38
C CYS A 43 15.17 4.42 12.95
N ASP A 44 16.24 3.67 12.69
CA ASP A 44 16.86 3.59 11.37
C ASP A 44 15.91 3.00 10.32
N VAL A 45 15.19 1.93 10.66
CA VAL A 45 14.17 1.33 9.79
C VAL A 45 13.06 2.33 9.46
N LEU A 46 12.61 3.13 10.43
CA LEU A 46 11.53 4.09 10.22
C LEU A 46 11.99 5.34 9.47
N LEU A 47 13.21 5.83 9.73
CA LEU A 47 13.81 6.92 8.96
C LEU A 47 13.93 6.54 7.47
N HIS A 48 14.38 5.32 7.18
CA HIS A 48 14.43 4.82 5.80
C HIS A 48 13.03 4.77 5.16
N ARG A 49 11.99 4.38 5.90
CA ARG A 49 10.60 4.37 5.39
C ARG A 49 10.06 5.77 5.14
N LEU A 50 10.35 6.72 6.05
CA LEU A 50 9.94 8.11 5.92
C LEU A 50 10.65 8.82 4.77
N ASP A 51 11.93 8.48 4.51
CA ASP A 51 12.68 9.08 3.40
C ASP A 51 11.99 8.83 2.05
N SER A 52 11.45 7.63 1.84
CA SER A 52 10.65 7.29 0.66
C SER A 52 9.34 8.08 0.54
N LEU A 53 8.77 8.56 1.66
CA LEU A 53 7.58 9.43 1.66
C LEU A 53 7.93 10.89 1.45
N ILE A 54 9.07 11.34 1.98
CA ILE A 54 9.57 12.71 1.84
C ILE A 54 10.11 12.95 0.43
N HIS A 55 10.70 11.93 -0.20
CA HIS A 55 11.30 12.00 -1.53
C HIS A 55 10.67 10.97 -2.48
N PRO A 56 9.40 11.12 -2.88
CA PRO A 56 8.70 10.13 -3.72
C PRO A 56 9.35 9.91 -5.09
N ASN A 57 10.18 10.84 -5.57
CA ASN A 57 10.80 10.81 -6.89
C ASN A 57 12.30 11.17 -6.84
N VAL A 58 13.14 10.27 -6.31
CA VAL A 58 14.57 10.23 -6.65
C VAL A 58 14.85 8.93 -7.39
N TYR A 59 14.26 8.81 -8.59
CA TYR A 59 14.71 7.88 -9.62
C TYR A 59 14.84 8.67 -10.91
N ASN A 60 16.07 9.16 -11.14
CA ASN A 60 16.62 9.85 -12.32
C ASN A 60 17.18 11.23 -11.96
N GLU A 61 18.28 11.27 -11.21
CA GLU A 61 19.42 12.12 -11.59
C GLU A 61 20.70 11.35 -11.25
N ASP A 62 21.66 11.44 -12.15
CA ASP A 62 22.95 10.78 -12.15
C ASP A 62 23.62 10.71 -10.78
N LYS A 63 24.25 9.56 -10.51
CA LYS A 63 25.42 9.49 -9.64
C LYS A 63 26.55 10.29 -10.31
N GLY A 64 26.48 11.61 -10.24
CA GLY A 64 27.47 12.56 -10.73
C GLY A 64 27.89 13.48 -9.60
N ASN A 65 29.13 13.34 -9.16
CA ASN A 65 29.77 14.14 -8.11
C ASN A 65 29.66 15.65 -8.38
N SER A 66 29.07 16.43 -7.46
CA SER A 66 29.67 17.67 -6.96
C SER A 66 28.99 18.14 -5.66
N PRO A 67 29.74 18.72 -4.70
CA PRO A 67 29.18 19.28 -3.49
C PRO A 67 29.12 20.81 -3.61
N GLU A 68 28.00 21.39 -4.02
CA GLU A 68 27.77 22.83 -3.82
C GLU A 68 26.31 23.21 -4.13
N THR A 69 25.65 23.79 -3.13
CA THR A 69 24.48 24.68 -3.23
C THR A 69 23.50 24.42 -4.38
N ALA A 70 22.58 23.48 -4.19
CA ALA A 70 21.34 23.46 -4.95
C ALA A 70 20.19 23.36 -3.95
N ASP A 71 19.46 24.47 -3.82
CA ASP A 71 18.05 24.43 -3.46
C ASP A 71 17.42 23.42 -4.42
N ARG A 72 17.26 22.17 -3.98
CA ARG A 72 16.55 21.15 -4.74
C ARG A 72 15.12 21.62 -4.78
N ASN A 73 14.79 22.44 -5.77
CA ASN A 73 13.42 22.74 -6.16
C ASN A 73 12.74 21.38 -6.31
N SER A 74 11.98 20.99 -5.30
CA SER A 74 11.22 19.75 -5.30
C SER A 74 10.15 19.92 -6.36
N THR A 75 10.46 19.56 -7.60
CA THR A 75 9.49 19.52 -8.68
C THR A 75 8.52 18.39 -8.35
N PHE A 76 7.44 18.74 -7.66
CA PHE A 76 6.39 17.78 -7.36
C PHE A 76 5.79 17.30 -8.68
N CYS A 77 5.75 15.98 -8.88
CA CYS A 77 4.93 15.45 -9.95
C CYS A 77 3.46 15.71 -9.61
N PRO A 78 2.65 16.18 -10.57
CA PRO A 78 1.26 16.49 -10.30
C PRO A 78 0.51 15.21 -9.90
N ILE A 79 -0.36 15.33 -8.89
CA ILE A 79 -1.21 14.24 -8.44
C ILE A 79 -2.41 14.16 -9.39
N LEU A 80 -2.44 13.11 -10.22
CA LEU A 80 -3.45 12.93 -11.25
C LEU A 80 -4.57 11.96 -10.87
N LEU A 81 -4.44 11.26 -9.74
CA LEU A 81 -5.44 10.29 -9.29
C LEU A 81 -5.86 10.61 -7.85
N PRO A 82 -7.14 10.39 -7.51
CA PRO A 82 -7.56 10.45 -6.12
C PRO A 82 -6.83 9.36 -5.33
N ILE A 83 -6.40 9.69 -4.12
CA ILE A 83 -5.65 8.79 -3.22
C ILE A 83 -6.60 8.02 -2.31
N ASN A 84 -7.70 8.65 -1.91
CA ASN A 84 -8.72 8.06 -1.04
C ASN A 84 -10.11 8.66 -1.32
N ASP A 85 -11.11 8.22 -0.55
CA ASP A 85 -12.51 8.62 -0.72
C ASP A 85 -12.89 9.90 0.05
N LEU A 86 -11.94 10.59 0.70
CA LEU A 86 -12.23 11.82 1.43
C LEU A 86 -12.56 12.96 0.46
N ASN A 87 -13.56 13.76 0.82
CA ASN A 87 -13.81 15.05 0.17
C ASN A 87 -12.96 16.15 0.80
N TYR A 88 -12.94 17.34 0.19
CA TYR A 88 -12.02 18.41 0.58
C TYR A 88 -12.24 18.89 2.03
N PRO A 89 -13.48 19.17 2.50
CA PRO A 89 -13.72 19.45 3.92
C PRO A 89 -13.20 18.36 4.87
N GLN A 90 -13.41 17.07 4.52
CA GLN A 90 -12.92 15.95 5.32
C GLN A 90 -11.38 15.89 5.37
N CYS A 91 -10.68 16.29 4.31
CA CYS A 91 -9.23 16.43 4.35
C CYS A 91 -8.80 17.50 5.36
N CYS A 92 -9.48 18.66 5.37
CA CYS A 92 -9.19 19.73 6.32
C CYS A 92 -9.47 19.32 7.77
N ASP A 93 -10.58 18.61 8.01
CA ASP A 93 -10.92 18.09 9.33
C ASP A 93 -9.88 17.06 9.81
N ALA A 94 -9.45 16.15 8.92
CA ALA A 94 -8.45 15.14 9.26
C ALA A 94 -7.10 15.79 9.63
N VAL A 95 -6.67 16.85 8.93
CA VAL A 95 -5.46 17.59 9.29
C VAL A 95 -5.56 18.28 10.65
N CYS A 96 -6.75 18.72 11.07
CA CYS A 96 -6.96 19.30 12.40
C CYS A 96 -6.67 18.31 13.54
N ASP A 97 -6.84 17.01 13.30
CA ASP A 97 -6.63 15.98 14.32
C ASP A 97 -5.23 15.36 14.30
N ILE A 98 -4.48 15.51 13.19
CA ILE A 98 -3.13 14.95 13.04
C ILE A 98 -2.15 15.45 14.09
N ASP A 99 -2.19 16.74 14.45
CA ASP A 99 -1.28 17.29 15.48
C ASP A 99 -1.51 16.63 16.85
N LYS A 100 -2.78 16.33 17.19
CA LYS A 100 -3.11 15.61 18.43
C LYS A 100 -2.64 14.16 18.37
N GLU A 101 -2.79 13.52 17.21
CA GLU A 101 -2.36 12.14 16.98
C GLU A 101 -0.83 12.01 17.11
N PHE A 102 -0.06 12.94 16.52
CA PHE A 102 1.39 13.00 16.72
C PHE A 102 1.76 13.19 18.20
N ASN A 103 1.13 14.13 18.89
CA ASN A 103 1.42 14.40 20.29
C ASN A 103 1.16 13.19 21.21
N THR A 104 0.18 12.35 20.88
CA THR A 104 -0.10 11.10 21.62
C THR A 104 1.13 10.17 21.64
N HIS A 105 1.88 10.12 20.54
CA HIS A 105 3.09 9.30 20.45
C HIS A 105 4.35 10.03 20.92
N LEU A 106 4.47 11.34 20.66
CA LEU A 106 5.66 12.12 21.04
C LEU A 106 5.84 12.22 22.56
N ASN A 107 4.73 12.30 23.31
CA ASN A 107 4.77 12.38 24.78
C ASN A 107 5.36 11.13 25.44
N GLU A 108 5.21 9.96 24.81
CA GLU A 108 5.65 8.67 25.37
C GLU A 108 7.13 8.37 25.08
N ILE A 109 7.75 9.04 24.12
CA ILE A 109 9.10 8.72 23.66
C ILE A 109 10.17 8.99 24.74
N PRO A 110 10.28 10.20 25.33
CA PRO A 110 11.35 10.49 26.29
C PRO A 110 11.26 9.64 27.56
N SER A 111 10.05 9.39 28.06
CA SER A 111 9.81 8.55 29.24
C SER A 111 10.11 7.07 28.94
N SER A 112 9.72 6.56 27.76
CA SER A 112 10.01 5.17 27.37
C SER A 112 11.50 4.90 27.23
N ILE A 113 12.29 5.87 26.76
CA ILE A 113 13.76 5.75 26.71
C ILE A 113 14.33 5.74 28.12
N THR A 114 13.94 6.71 28.95
CA THR A 114 14.47 6.85 30.33
C THR A 114 14.14 5.63 31.20
N ASP A 115 12.96 5.05 31.01
CA ASP A 115 12.48 3.87 31.74
C ASP A 115 12.96 2.54 31.12
N ASN A 116 13.75 2.57 30.04
CA ASN A 116 14.18 1.39 29.27
C ASN A 116 13.02 0.49 28.79
N LYS A 117 11.87 1.10 28.45
CA LYS A 117 10.68 0.40 27.94
C LYS A 117 10.69 0.33 26.42
N ALA A 118 11.52 -0.55 25.85
CA ALA A 118 11.64 -0.71 24.39
C ALA A 118 10.31 -0.95 23.68
N GLY A 119 9.41 -1.75 24.24
CA GLY A 119 8.10 -2.00 23.63
C GLY A 119 7.27 -0.73 23.40
N LEU A 120 7.19 0.15 24.40
CA LEU A 120 6.45 1.41 24.33
C LEU A 120 7.12 2.42 23.39
N PHE A 121 8.45 2.51 23.45
CA PHE A 121 9.21 3.35 22.53
C PHE A 121 8.93 2.95 21.07
N ILE A 122 9.05 1.66 20.76
CA ILE A 122 8.87 1.11 19.41
C ILE A 122 7.45 1.31 18.91
N GLN A 123 6.46 1.11 19.79
CA GLN A 123 5.07 1.39 19.46
C GLN A 123 4.86 2.88 19.12
N SER A 124 5.47 3.78 19.89
CA SER A 124 5.35 5.22 19.69
C SER A 124 5.98 5.68 18.37
N VAL A 125 7.21 5.27 18.06
CA VAL A 125 7.86 5.63 16.79
C VAL A 125 7.15 5.01 15.57
N LYS A 126 6.62 3.78 15.70
CA LYS A 126 5.78 3.17 14.64
C LYS A 126 4.48 3.95 14.45
N GLY A 127 3.86 4.41 15.53
CA GLY A 127 2.71 5.30 15.50
C GLY A 127 3.02 6.57 14.70
N LEU A 128 4.12 7.26 15.01
CA LEU A 128 4.54 8.46 14.25
C LEU A 128 4.66 8.21 12.75
N ALA A 129 5.24 7.08 12.34
CA ALA A 129 5.35 6.74 10.92
C ALA A 129 3.98 6.46 10.28
N GLN A 130 3.05 5.83 11.01
CA GLN A 130 1.68 5.60 10.54
C GLN A 130 0.92 6.92 10.37
N VAL A 131 0.97 7.81 11.37
CA VAL A 131 0.36 9.14 11.30
C VAL A 131 0.96 9.95 10.15
N THR A 132 2.28 9.89 9.95
CA THR A 132 2.95 10.58 8.84
C THR A 132 2.50 10.05 7.47
N ASN A 133 2.37 8.73 7.31
CA ASN A 133 1.84 8.15 6.08
C ASN A 133 0.39 8.60 5.84
N HIS A 134 -0.44 8.61 6.89
CA HIS A 134 -1.81 9.10 6.80
C HIS A 134 -1.88 10.58 6.39
N LEU A 135 -1.04 11.43 6.99
CA LEU A 135 -0.88 12.83 6.64
C LEU A 135 -0.53 13.03 5.15
N VAL A 136 0.44 12.27 4.64
CA VAL A 136 0.86 12.35 3.24
C VAL A 136 -0.30 11.98 2.32
N GLN A 137 -1.06 10.93 2.64
CA GLN A 137 -2.25 10.54 1.87
C GLN A 137 -3.33 11.63 1.86
N ILE A 138 -3.60 12.25 3.01
CA ILE A 138 -4.57 13.36 3.10
C ILE A 138 -4.09 14.58 2.30
N THR A 139 -2.80 14.92 2.42
CA THR A 139 -2.20 16.04 1.68
C THR A 139 -2.31 15.83 0.17
N TYR A 140 -2.02 14.62 -0.31
CA TYR A 140 -2.09 14.30 -1.74
C TYR A 140 -3.53 14.27 -2.23
N GLN A 141 -4.46 13.76 -1.43
CA GLN A 141 -5.89 13.84 -1.73
C GLN A 141 -6.35 15.29 -1.85
N ALA A 142 -5.97 16.15 -0.89
CA ALA A 142 -6.35 17.56 -0.93
C ALA A 142 -5.77 18.28 -2.15
N ALA A 143 -4.50 18.02 -2.48
CA ALA A 143 -3.85 18.54 -3.68
C ALA A 143 -4.59 18.11 -4.96
N TYR A 144 -4.95 16.83 -5.08
CA TYR A 144 -5.77 16.31 -6.18
C TYR A 144 -7.11 17.06 -6.29
N LEU A 145 -7.83 17.21 -5.17
CA LEU A 145 -9.14 17.84 -5.15
C LEU A 145 -9.09 19.33 -5.53
N ILE A 146 -8.05 20.05 -5.09
CA ILE A 146 -7.82 21.45 -5.47
C ILE A 146 -7.68 21.57 -6.99
N ALA A 147 -6.82 20.74 -7.59
CA ALA A 147 -6.56 20.82 -9.03
C ALA A 147 -7.75 20.33 -9.88
N ALA A 148 -8.44 19.29 -9.41
CA ALA A 148 -9.61 18.72 -10.07
C ALA A 148 -10.84 19.65 -10.00
N ALA A 149 -10.90 20.56 -9.03
CA ALA A 149 -11.99 21.54 -8.90
C ALA A 149 -11.95 22.66 -9.95
N HIS A 150 -10.84 22.81 -10.68
CA HIS A 150 -10.72 23.83 -11.71
C HIS A 150 -11.67 23.57 -12.89
N PRO A 151 -12.39 24.58 -13.43
CA PRO A 151 -13.40 24.38 -14.47
C PRO A 151 -12.87 23.78 -15.79
N ALA A 152 -11.60 24.01 -16.10
CA ALA A 152 -10.95 23.44 -17.29
C ALA A 152 -10.35 22.04 -17.04
N SER A 153 -10.35 21.56 -15.79
CA SER A 153 -9.89 20.22 -15.43
C SER A 153 -11.00 19.18 -15.62
N ARG A 154 -10.60 17.94 -15.91
CA ARG A 154 -11.49 16.76 -15.88
C ARG A 154 -11.00 15.80 -14.80
N PRO A 155 -11.81 15.50 -13.77
CA PRO A 155 -11.40 14.61 -12.70
C PRO A 155 -11.14 13.21 -13.24
N GLY A 156 -10.11 12.57 -12.68
CA GLY A 156 -9.83 11.17 -12.91
C GLY A 156 -10.63 10.28 -11.96
N HIS A 157 -10.41 8.98 -12.07
CA HIS A 157 -10.89 8.02 -11.08
C HIS A 157 -9.90 6.87 -10.95
N VAL A 158 -9.80 6.33 -9.74
CA VAL A 158 -9.05 5.11 -9.52
C VAL A 158 -9.70 3.94 -10.23
N THR A 159 -8.87 2.95 -10.54
CA THR A 159 -9.35 1.64 -10.96
C THR A 159 -10.29 1.07 -9.91
N ARG A 160 -11.38 0.46 -10.35
CA ARG A 160 -12.28 -0.30 -9.47
C ARG A 160 -11.83 -1.76 -9.34
N PHE A 161 -10.80 -2.17 -10.09
CA PHE A 161 -10.16 -3.47 -9.94
C PHE A 161 -9.52 -3.57 -8.54
N ARG A 162 -9.93 -4.57 -7.75
CA ARG A 162 -9.48 -4.76 -6.35
C ARG A 162 -8.04 -5.24 -6.26
N SER A 163 -7.52 -5.83 -7.34
CA SER A 163 -6.13 -6.23 -7.49
C SER A 163 -5.71 -6.17 -8.95
N SER A 164 -4.40 -6.04 -9.20
CA SER A 164 -3.83 -6.15 -10.54
C SER A 164 -4.16 -7.50 -11.18
N ASP A 165 -4.25 -8.56 -10.38
CA ASP A 165 -4.54 -9.92 -10.84
C ASP A 165 -5.95 -10.04 -11.44
N GLN A 166 -6.89 -9.20 -10.99
CA GLN A 166 -8.26 -9.24 -11.45
C GLN A 166 -8.37 -8.77 -12.91
N LEU A 167 -7.61 -7.75 -13.30
CA LEU A 167 -7.55 -7.28 -14.69
C LEU A 167 -6.90 -8.34 -15.59
N THR A 168 -5.81 -8.97 -15.13
CA THR A 168 -5.18 -10.10 -15.82
C THR A 168 -6.15 -11.24 -16.05
N THR A 169 -6.91 -11.62 -15.02
CA THR A 169 -7.92 -12.70 -15.11
C THR A 169 -9.00 -12.40 -16.15
N ILE A 170 -9.45 -11.14 -16.23
CA ILE A 170 -10.43 -10.71 -17.24
C ILE A 170 -9.84 -10.83 -18.64
N HIS A 171 -8.61 -10.35 -18.85
CA HIS A 171 -7.92 -10.50 -20.12
C HIS A 171 -7.74 -11.97 -20.54
N ASP A 172 -7.40 -12.86 -19.59
CA ASP A 172 -7.26 -14.29 -19.84
C ASP A 172 -8.58 -14.93 -20.29
N HIS A 173 -9.70 -14.55 -19.68
CA HIS A 173 -11.02 -15.01 -20.12
C HIS A 173 -11.33 -14.56 -21.55
N VAL A 174 -11.09 -13.29 -21.88
CA VAL A 174 -11.33 -12.73 -23.21
C VAL A 174 -10.44 -13.41 -24.25
N ALA A 175 -9.15 -13.57 -23.97
CA ALA A 175 -8.21 -14.25 -24.87
C ALA A 175 -8.63 -15.71 -25.11
N ALA A 176 -9.05 -16.43 -24.06
CA ALA A 176 -9.55 -17.79 -24.17
C ALA A 176 -10.84 -17.89 -25.00
N ILE A 177 -11.75 -16.93 -24.85
CA ILE A 177 -12.99 -16.84 -25.64
C ILE A 177 -12.65 -16.67 -27.13
N ARG A 178 -11.84 -15.66 -27.49
CA ARG A 178 -11.44 -15.39 -28.88
C ARG A 178 -10.71 -16.57 -29.52
N LYS A 179 -9.83 -17.23 -28.76
CA LYS A 179 -9.15 -18.46 -29.20
C LYS A 179 -10.15 -19.57 -29.50
N SER A 180 -11.09 -19.86 -28.59
CA SER A 180 -12.09 -20.91 -28.81
C SER A 180 -13.03 -20.60 -29.98
N VAL A 181 -13.40 -19.33 -30.20
CA VAL A 181 -14.21 -18.92 -31.37
C VAL A 181 -13.44 -19.18 -32.67
N SER A 182 -12.16 -18.79 -32.70
CA SER A 182 -11.28 -19.03 -33.86
C SER A 182 -11.17 -20.52 -34.20
N GLU A 183 -10.96 -21.38 -33.19
CA GLU A 183 -10.87 -22.85 -33.36
C GLU A 183 -12.18 -23.46 -33.88
N ILE A 184 -13.33 -23.01 -33.37
CA ILE A 184 -14.66 -23.47 -33.81
C ILE A 184 -14.91 -23.06 -35.27
N CYS A 185 -14.62 -21.82 -35.62
CA CYS A 185 -14.87 -21.31 -36.97
C CYS A 185 -13.83 -21.83 -37.99
N GLN A 186 -12.58 -22.09 -37.59
CA GLN A 186 -11.62 -22.82 -38.42
C GLN A 186 -12.13 -24.24 -38.72
N SER A 187 -12.63 -24.94 -37.71
CA SER A 187 -13.20 -26.27 -37.88
C SER A 187 -14.42 -26.28 -38.81
N GLN A 188 -15.18 -25.19 -38.90
CA GLN A 188 -16.26 -25.06 -39.89
C GLN A 188 -15.72 -25.04 -41.32
N ASN A 189 -14.63 -24.33 -41.57
CA ASN A 189 -14.00 -24.25 -42.89
C ASN A 189 -13.43 -25.61 -43.32
N GLU A 190 -12.90 -26.38 -42.37
CA GLU A 190 -12.33 -27.72 -42.59
C GLU A 190 -13.42 -28.81 -42.71
N ALA A 191 -14.52 -28.69 -41.96
CA ALA A 191 -15.64 -29.64 -41.96
C ALA A 191 -16.50 -29.60 -43.24
N SER A 192 -16.22 -28.69 -44.18
CA SER A 192 -16.88 -28.63 -45.50
C SER A 192 -16.75 -29.92 -46.32
N SER A 193 -15.92 -30.89 -45.91
CA SER A 193 -15.68 -32.11 -46.70
C SER A 193 -16.08 -33.47 -46.07
N LYS A 194 -16.39 -33.63 -44.77
CA LYS A 194 -16.87 -34.92 -44.18
C LYS A 194 -17.12 -34.85 -42.66
N GLY A 195 -18.28 -35.36 -42.21
CA GLY A 195 -18.46 -35.96 -40.87
C GLY A 195 -19.02 -35.09 -39.72
N LEU A 196 -19.37 -35.77 -38.61
CA LEU A 196 -19.89 -35.23 -37.33
C LEU A 196 -19.04 -34.08 -36.74
N PRO A 197 -19.61 -33.16 -35.92
CA PRO A 197 -18.78 -32.29 -35.09
C PRO A 197 -17.86 -33.18 -34.29
N SER A 198 -16.55 -32.94 -34.36
CA SER A 198 -15.61 -33.68 -33.54
C SER A 198 -15.95 -33.45 -32.07
N LEU A 199 -15.70 -34.47 -31.24
CA LEU A 199 -15.82 -34.35 -29.79
C LEU A 199 -15.00 -33.16 -29.27
N GLU A 200 -13.90 -32.85 -29.95
CA GLU A 200 -13.03 -31.70 -29.72
C GLU A 200 -13.75 -30.36 -29.94
N ILE A 201 -14.46 -30.15 -31.06
CA ILE A 201 -15.23 -28.91 -31.30
C ILE A 201 -16.28 -28.69 -30.20
N LEU A 202 -16.97 -29.76 -29.80
CA LEU A 202 -17.96 -29.68 -28.71
C LEU A 202 -17.30 -29.39 -27.35
N ALA A 203 -16.08 -29.88 -27.11
CA ALA A 203 -15.31 -29.58 -25.91
C ALA A 203 -14.82 -28.11 -25.93
N THR A 204 -14.32 -27.61 -27.06
CA THR A 204 -13.93 -26.21 -27.26
C THR A 204 -15.12 -25.27 -27.07
N ALA A 205 -16.29 -25.60 -27.62
CA ALA A 205 -17.52 -24.83 -27.42
C ALA A 205 -17.99 -24.82 -25.96
N ASN A 206 -17.86 -25.95 -25.27
CA ASN A 206 -18.18 -26.02 -23.85
C ASN A 206 -17.21 -25.16 -23.03
N HIS A 207 -15.91 -25.18 -23.37
CA HIS A 207 -14.91 -24.31 -22.76
C HIS A 207 -15.20 -22.83 -23.04
N LEU A 208 -15.56 -22.46 -24.27
CA LEU A 208 -15.99 -21.11 -24.65
C LEU A 208 -17.13 -20.60 -23.74
N ALA A 209 -18.20 -21.38 -23.62
CA ALA A 209 -19.36 -20.98 -22.82
C ALA A 209 -19.06 -20.95 -21.32
N GLN A 210 -18.19 -21.84 -20.83
CA GLN A 210 -17.66 -21.80 -19.46
C GLN A 210 -16.85 -20.52 -19.21
N ARG A 211 -15.94 -20.14 -20.11
CA ARG A 211 -15.13 -18.92 -19.99
C ARG A 211 -15.98 -17.65 -20.01
N ALA A 212 -16.99 -17.59 -20.87
CA ALA A 212 -17.94 -16.47 -20.86
C ALA A 212 -18.74 -16.40 -19.54
N THR A 213 -19.16 -17.55 -19.00
CA THR A 213 -19.86 -17.59 -17.69
C THR A 213 -18.94 -17.16 -16.54
N GLN A 214 -17.68 -17.59 -16.56
CA GLN A 214 -16.65 -17.17 -15.59
C GLN A 214 -16.39 -15.67 -15.70
N LEU A 215 -16.29 -15.12 -16.91
CA LEU A 215 -16.19 -13.67 -17.11
C LEU A 215 -17.35 -12.95 -16.43
N CYS A 216 -18.59 -13.37 -16.68
CA CYS A 216 -19.77 -12.79 -16.03
C CYS A 216 -19.70 -12.84 -14.50
N GLN A 217 -19.19 -13.94 -13.92
CA GLN A 217 -19.07 -14.11 -12.48
C GLN A 217 -17.97 -13.21 -11.89
N THR A 218 -16.81 -13.18 -12.53
CA THR A 218 -15.65 -12.37 -12.12
C THR A 218 -15.98 -10.88 -12.12
N THR A 219 -16.82 -10.42 -13.06
CA THR A 219 -17.12 -9.01 -13.23
C THR A 219 -18.44 -8.55 -12.60
N ARG A 220 -19.31 -9.48 -12.15
CA ARG A 220 -20.57 -9.13 -11.48
C ARG A 220 -20.40 -8.22 -10.25
N PRO A 221 -19.39 -8.40 -9.38
CA PRO A 221 -19.19 -7.52 -8.22
C PRO A 221 -19.00 -6.05 -8.59
N TYR A 222 -18.49 -5.72 -9.80
CA TYR A 222 -18.36 -4.32 -10.21
C TYR A 222 -19.68 -3.61 -10.32
N LEU A 223 -20.75 -4.30 -10.73
CA LEU A 223 -22.07 -3.68 -10.88
C LEU A 223 -22.59 -3.11 -9.56
N SER A 224 -22.19 -3.64 -8.40
CA SER A 224 -22.58 -3.05 -7.11
C SER A 224 -21.79 -1.78 -6.77
N GLU A 225 -20.61 -1.59 -7.35
CA GLU A 225 -19.73 -0.45 -7.06
C GLU A 225 -20.00 0.78 -7.94
N ILE A 226 -20.72 0.60 -9.07
CA ILE A 226 -21.10 1.70 -9.96
C ILE A 226 -22.15 2.60 -9.28
N LYS A 227 -21.77 3.84 -8.99
CA LYS A 227 -22.64 4.87 -8.39
C LYS A 227 -23.64 5.44 -9.41
N ASN A 228 -23.24 5.61 -10.66
CA ASN A 228 -24.10 6.14 -11.71
C ASN A 228 -25.10 5.07 -12.20
N LEU A 229 -26.38 5.27 -11.93
CA LEU A 229 -27.45 4.32 -12.29
C LEU A 229 -27.55 4.06 -13.80
N SER A 230 -27.24 5.05 -14.64
CA SER A 230 -27.32 4.91 -16.10
C SER A 230 -26.17 4.05 -16.65
N GLU A 231 -24.96 4.21 -16.12
CA GLU A 231 -23.80 3.37 -16.43
C GLU A 231 -24.00 1.96 -15.92
N LYS A 232 -24.48 1.84 -14.68
CA LYS A 232 -24.80 0.54 -14.07
C LYS A 232 -25.80 -0.26 -14.90
N ARG A 233 -26.87 0.40 -15.38
CA ARG A 233 -27.86 -0.24 -16.25
C ARG A 233 -27.24 -0.68 -17.57
N ARG A 234 -26.52 0.22 -18.27
CA ARG A 234 -25.85 -0.11 -19.53
C ARG A 234 -24.90 -1.31 -19.40
N LEU A 235 -24.09 -1.34 -18.34
CA LEU A 235 -23.16 -2.44 -18.11
C LEU A 235 -23.89 -3.74 -17.74
N ALA A 236 -24.96 -3.66 -16.94
CA ALA A 236 -25.78 -4.83 -16.60
C ALA A 236 -26.48 -5.42 -17.83
N ASP A 237 -27.04 -4.58 -18.69
CA ASP A 237 -27.70 -5.01 -19.93
C ASP A 237 -26.70 -5.70 -20.87
N SER A 238 -25.50 -5.12 -21.03
CA SER A 238 -24.42 -5.73 -21.82
C SER A 238 -23.94 -7.07 -21.23
N LEU A 239 -23.83 -7.17 -19.90
CA LEU A 239 -23.50 -8.43 -19.23
C LEU A 239 -24.59 -9.49 -19.43
N GLU A 240 -25.86 -9.08 -19.46
CA GLU A 240 -26.97 -9.98 -19.76
C GLU A 240 -26.91 -10.50 -21.20
N HIS A 241 -26.49 -9.68 -22.17
CA HIS A 241 -26.24 -10.13 -23.54
C HIS A 241 -25.18 -11.23 -23.59
N VAL A 242 -24.03 -11.04 -22.94
CA VAL A 242 -22.98 -12.08 -22.83
C VAL A 242 -23.54 -13.37 -22.24
N ALA A 243 -24.31 -13.29 -21.15
CA ALA A 243 -24.90 -14.46 -20.51
C ALA A 243 -25.91 -15.19 -21.42
N ARG A 244 -26.74 -14.45 -22.16
CA ARG A 244 -27.70 -15.03 -23.13
C ARG A 244 -26.98 -15.71 -24.30
N SER A 245 -25.93 -15.09 -24.83
CA SER A 245 -25.12 -15.66 -25.92
C SER A 245 -24.36 -16.91 -25.47
N ALA A 246 -23.82 -16.92 -24.25
CA ALA A 246 -23.21 -18.12 -23.67
C ALA A 246 -24.23 -19.26 -23.48
N ALA A 247 -25.45 -18.95 -23.03
CA ALA A 247 -26.53 -19.92 -22.91
C ALA A 247 -26.97 -20.49 -24.28
N SER A 248 -26.96 -19.65 -25.34
CA SER A 248 -27.22 -20.08 -26.72
C SER A 248 -26.21 -21.14 -27.17
N VAL A 249 -24.91 -20.90 -26.95
CA VAL A 249 -23.84 -21.87 -27.24
C VAL A 249 -24.06 -23.18 -26.47
N PHE A 250 -24.36 -23.11 -25.16
CA PHE A 250 -24.68 -24.30 -24.35
C PHE A 250 -25.88 -25.09 -24.88
N ASN A 251 -26.94 -24.43 -25.30
CA ASN A 251 -28.14 -25.07 -25.82
C ASN A 251 -27.89 -25.79 -27.14
N ILE A 252 -27.02 -25.24 -28.00
CA ILE A 252 -26.59 -25.89 -29.24
C ILE A 252 -25.82 -27.18 -28.92
N ILE A 253 -24.87 -27.14 -27.98
CA ILE A 253 -24.10 -28.33 -27.52
C ILE A 253 -25.03 -29.39 -26.92
N LYS A 254 -26.02 -28.98 -26.13
CA LYS A 254 -26.97 -29.93 -25.52
C LYS A 254 -27.84 -30.60 -26.58
N THR A 255 -28.32 -29.83 -27.55
CA THR A 255 -29.11 -30.34 -28.66
C THR A 255 -28.31 -31.33 -29.51
N SER A 256 -27.04 -31.02 -29.80
CA SER A 256 -26.18 -31.88 -30.62
C SER A 256 -25.89 -33.25 -29.97
N ARG A 257 -25.87 -33.33 -28.63
CA ARG A 257 -25.71 -34.60 -27.89
C ARG A 257 -26.96 -35.48 -27.90
N ASN A 258 -28.14 -34.90 -28.14
CA ASN A 258 -29.43 -35.59 -28.02
C ASN A 258 -30.01 -36.06 -29.37
N THR A 259 -29.49 -35.59 -30.51
CA THR A 259 -30.00 -35.91 -31.85
C THR A 259 -29.23 -37.06 -32.51
N ASN A 260 -29.94 -38.08 -33.01
CA ASN A 260 -29.35 -39.20 -33.76
C ASN A 260 -28.66 -38.73 -35.08
N PRO A 261 -27.58 -39.40 -35.51
CA PRO A 261 -26.59 -38.84 -36.44
C PRO A 261 -26.91 -39.04 -37.93
N THR A 262 -28.13 -38.75 -38.40
CA THR A 262 -28.53 -39.12 -39.77
C THR A 262 -28.83 -37.99 -40.78
N SER A 263 -28.74 -36.69 -40.46
CA SER A 263 -28.83 -35.66 -41.53
C SER A 263 -28.45 -34.19 -41.21
N GLY A 264 -28.24 -33.78 -39.95
CA GLY A 264 -28.18 -32.35 -39.56
C GLY A 264 -26.80 -31.78 -39.22
N THR A 265 -25.72 -32.38 -39.73
CA THR A 265 -24.38 -32.26 -39.14
C THR A 265 -23.65 -30.94 -39.41
N THR A 266 -23.62 -30.51 -40.66
CA THR A 266 -23.01 -29.22 -41.08
C THR A 266 -23.76 -28.04 -40.47
N ASP A 267 -25.08 -28.19 -40.28
CA ASP A 267 -25.96 -27.20 -39.67
C ASP A 267 -25.61 -26.93 -38.20
N ILE A 268 -25.18 -27.94 -37.44
CA ILE A 268 -24.77 -27.76 -36.03
C ILE A 268 -23.46 -26.96 -35.93
N ILE A 269 -22.43 -27.30 -36.71
CA ILE A 269 -21.15 -26.60 -36.69
C ILE A 269 -21.33 -25.14 -37.15
N GLN A 270 -22.15 -24.92 -38.18
CA GLN A 270 -22.49 -23.58 -38.66
C GLN A 270 -23.25 -22.77 -37.60
N LYS A 271 -24.26 -23.36 -36.94
CA LYS A 271 -24.97 -22.73 -35.81
C LYS A 271 -24.01 -22.39 -34.67
N LEU A 272 -23.08 -23.29 -34.38
CA LEU A 272 -22.10 -23.11 -33.33
C LEU A 272 -21.12 -21.98 -33.64
N CYS A 273 -20.52 -21.92 -34.84
CA CYS A 273 -19.64 -20.81 -35.22
C CYS A 273 -20.41 -19.47 -35.23
N SER A 274 -21.65 -19.46 -35.73
CA SER A 274 -22.50 -18.26 -35.72
C SER A 274 -22.77 -17.77 -34.29
N ALA A 275 -23.20 -18.66 -33.38
CA ALA A 275 -23.45 -18.31 -31.98
C ALA A 275 -22.16 -17.92 -31.23
N SER A 276 -21.03 -18.56 -31.56
CA SER A 276 -19.72 -18.25 -30.97
C SER A 276 -19.23 -16.86 -31.41
N SER A 277 -19.43 -16.51 -32.68
CA SER A 277 -19.08 -15.18 -33.21
C SER A 277 -19.94 -14.08 -32.57
N ILE A 278 -21.24 -14.33 -32.38
CA ILE A 278 -22.12 -13.38 -31.66
C ILE A 278 -21.65 -13.20 -30.21
N LEU A 279 -21.32 -14.30 -29.53
CA LEU A 279 -20.78 -14.24 -28.17
C LEU A 279 -19.47 -13.44 -28.10
N GLU A 280 -18.57 -13.58 -29.07
CA GLU A 280 -17.34 -12.79 -29.15
C GLU A 280 -17.64 -11.28 -29.23
N VAL A 281 -18.55 -10.88 -30.10
CA VAL A 281 -18.96 -9.48 -30.26
C VAL A 281 -19.60 -8.93 -28.98
N ASP A 282 -20.49 -9.70 -28.34
CA ASP A 282 -21.11 -9.30 -27.08
C ASP A 282 -20.06 -9.15 -25.96
N VAL A 283 -19.06 -10.03 -25.92
CA VAL A 283 -17.94 -9.96 -24.96
C VAL A 283 -17.07 -8.74 -25.23
N ASP A 284 -16.71 -8.46 -26.48
CA ASP A 284 -15.91 -7.28 -26.83
C ASP A 284 -16.62 -5.99 -26.45
N GLN A 285 -17.92 -5.88 -26.76
CA GLN A 285 -18.73 -4.73 -26.37
C GLN A 285 -18.82 -4.58 -24.85
N TYR A 286 -18.98 -5.69 -24.13
CA TYR A 286 -19.01 -5.70 -22.67
C TYR A 286 -17.69 -5.24 -22.07
N ILE A 287 -16.56 -5.74 -22.58
CA ILE A 287 -15.23 -5.40 -22.09
C ILE A 287 -14.90 -3.93 -22.37
N ASP A 288 -15.27 -3.40 -23.53
CA ASP A 288 -15.08 -1.97 -23.83
C ASP A 288 -15.85 -1.07 -22.86
N LEU A 289 -17.08 -1.46 -22.49
CA LEU A 289 -17.88 -0.74 -21.49
C LEU A 289 -17.28 -0.89 -20.09
N LEU A 290 -16.86 -2.10 -19.71
CA LEU A 290 -16.27 -2.38 -18.41
C LEU A 290 -14.97 -1.60 -18.22
N LEU A 291 -14.06 -1.65 -19.17
CA LEU A 291 -12.75 -1.00 -19.06
C LEU A 291 -12.88 0.53 -19.04
N ARG A 292 -13.83 1.10 -19.79
CA ARG A 292 -14.08 2.55 -19.75
C ARG A 292 -14.48 3.05 -18.36
N ASP A 293 -15.17 2.24 -17.58
CA ASP A 293 -15.66 2.61 -16.25
C ASP A 293 -14.76 2.10 -15.10
N ALA A 294 -14.14 0.94 -15.27
CA ALA A 294 -13.43 0.23 -14.21
C ALA A 294 -11.90 0.34 -14.27
N ALA A 295 -11.27 0.63 -15.43
CA ALA A 295 -9.81 0.62 -15.57
C ALA A 295 -9.09 1.77 -14.86
N GLY A 296 -9.84 2.78 -14.41
CA GLY A 296 -9.25 4.02 -13.91
C GLY A 296 -8.81 4.92 -15.05
N SER A 297 -8.76 6.22 -14.78
CA SER A 297 -8.22 7.20 -15.70
C SER A 297 -7.60 8.35 -14.91
N PRO A 298 -6.37 8.79 -15.24
CA PRO A 298 -5.80 9.97 -14.62
C PRO A 298 -6.63 11.21 -14.98
N ALA A 299 -6.64 12.18 -14.08
CA ALA A 299 -7.24 13.48 -14.31
C ALA A 299 -6.51 14.20 -15.43
N HIS A 300 -7.29 14.90 -16.26
CA HIS A 300 -6.75 15.85 -17.23
C HIS A 300 -6.85 17.22 -16.60
N LEU A 301 -5.76 17.64 -15.97
CA LEU A 301 -5.71 18.90 -15.22
C LEU A 301 -5.31 20.04 -16.13
N ALA A 302 -5.84 21.24 -15.86
CA ALA A 302 -5.36 22.46 -16.51
C ALA A 302 -3.94 22.78 -16.02
N GLU A 303 -3.09 23.32 -16.90
CA GLU A 303 -1.65 23.50 -16.64
C GLU A 303 -1.39 24.39 -15.42
N GLU A 304 -2.18 25.45 -15.28
CA GLU A 304 -2.13 26.38 -14.15
C GLU A 304 -2.45 25.72 -12.80
N THR A 305 -3.12 24.56 -12.79
CA THR A 305 -3.51 23.87 -11.57
C THR A 305 -2.39 23.00 -10.98
N TYR A 306 -1.32 22.74 -11.73
CA TYR A 306 -0.15 22.05 -11.19
C TYR A 306 0.50 22.88 -10.09
N GLU A 307 0.61 24.19 -10.30
CA GLU A 307 1.15 25.13 -9.31
C GLU A 307 0.24 25.26 -8.08
N LEU A 308 -1.08 25.03 -8.22
CA LEU A 308 -2.01 25.06 -7.08
C LEU A 308 -1.82 23.88 -6.12
N GLN A 309 -1.21 22.78 -6.57
CA GLN A 309 -0.92 21.62 -5.71
C GLN A 309 0.30 21.84 -4.84
N VAL A 310 1.28 22.59 -5.35
CA VAL A 310 2.62 22.73 -4.76
C VAL A 310 2.59 23.21 -3.30
N PRO A 311 1.82 24.24 -2.90
CA PRO A 311 1.82 24.73 -1.52
C PRO A 311 1.42 23.63 -0.52
N VAL A 312 0.36 22.89 -0.82
CA VAL A 312 -0.16 21.81 0.03
C VAL A 312 0.83 20.66 0.12
N LEU A 313 1.37 20.22 -1.02
CA LEU A 313 2.36 19.14 -1.07
C LEU A 313 3.65 19.51 -0.32
N LYS A 314 4.12 20.75 -0.46
CA LYS A 314 5.31 21.26 0.24
C LYS A 314 5.08 21.33 1.75
N CYS A 315 3.92 21.77 2.20
CA CYS A 315 3.59 21.79 3.62
C CYS A 315 3.55 20.37 4.21
N GLY A 316 2.87 19.40 3.54
CA GLY A 316 2.86 18.02 4.00
C GLY A 316 4.25 17.36 4.03
N GLN A 317 5.09 17.65 3.02
CA GLN A 317 6.49 17.20 3.02
C GLN A 317 7.29 17.81 4.18
N THR A 318 7.03 19.08 4.51
CA THR A 318 7.70 19.77 5.63
C THR A 318 7.35 19.13 6.97
N VAL A 319 6.07 18.82 7.21
CA VAL A 319 5.64 18.10 8.41
C VAL A 319 6.28 16.72 8.50
N ALA A 320 6.34 15.97 7.40
CA ALA A 320 7.02 14.67 7.36
C ALA A 320 8.53 14.78 7.69
N LYS A 321 9.21 15.83 7.21
CA LYS A 321 10.60 16.14 7.56
C LYS A 321 10.76 16.44 9.06
N CYS A 322 9.85 17.21 9.65
CA CYS A 322 9.86 17.46 11.11
C CYS A 322 9.77 16.16 11.91
N ILE A 323 8.93 15.20 11.49
CA ILE A 323 8.85 13.89 12.13
C ILE A 323 10.14 13.09 11.98
N ALA A 324 10.75 13.08 10.80
CA ALA A 324 12.04 12.41 10.60
C ALA A 324 13.12 13.00 11.54
N ASN A 325 13.17 14.32 11.68
CA ASN A 325 14.10 14.99 12.61
C ASN A 325 13.81 14.64 14.08
N LEU A 326 12.54 14.46 14.45
CA LEU A 326 12.15 14.04 15.80
C LEU A 326 12.55 12.58 16.09
N ILE A 327 12.43 11.68 15.12
CA ILE A 327 12.91 10.29 15.25
C ILE A 327 14.44 10.27 15.35
N ASP A 328 15.15 11.10 14.58
CA ASP A 328 16.60 11.24 14.72
C ASP A 328 17.02 11.82 16.08
N SER A 329 16.29 12.82 16.58
CA SER A 329 16.48 13.36 17.93
C SER A 329 16.23 12.29 19.00
N SER A 330 15.25 11.41 18.79
CA SER A 330 14.98 10.29 19.68
C SER A 330 16.15 9.30 19.74
N ARG A 331 16.82 9.07 18.59
CA ARG A 331 18.05 8.27 18.54
C ARG A 331 19.18 8.91 19.35
N GLN A 332 19.36 10.23 19.26
CA GLN A 332 20.32 10.96 20.09
C GLN A 332 20.01 10.86 21.59
N ILE A 333 18.72 10.89 21.98
CA ILE A 333 18.32 10.68 23.38
C ILE A 333 18.70 9.28 23.85
N ILE A 334 18.52 8.24 23.02
CA ILE A 334 18.96 6.86 23.34
C ILE A 334 20.48 6.83 23.55
N ASP A 335 21.26 7.46 22.66
CA ASP A 335 22.72 7.53 22.76
C ASP A 335 23.18 8.18 24.06
N ASN A 336 22.62 9.34 24.37
CA ASN A 336 22.92 10.06 25.61
C ASN A 336 22.50 9.26 26.84
N HIS A 337 21.37 8.54 26.79
CA HIS A 337 20.92 7.69 27.89
C HIS A 337 21.88 6.52 28.14
N CYS A 338 22.32 5.81 27.09
CA CYS A 338 23.31 4.74 27.21
C CYS A 338 24.64 5.24 27.80
N GLN A 339 25.16 6.36 27.27
CA GLN A 339 26.43 6.93 27.76
C GLN A 339 26.34 7.34 29.23
N ASN A 340 25.22 7.92 29.66
CA ASN A 340 24.99 8.29 31.05
C ASN A 340 24.95 7.06 31.97
N ILE A 341 24.34 5.96 31.56
CA ILE A 341 24.34 4.73 32.35
C ILE A 341 25.75 4.12 32.40
N GLN A 342 26.46 4.07 31.28
CA GLN A 342 27.84 3.55 31.22
C GLN A 342 28.79 4.36 32.12
N THR A 343 28.65 5.69 32.13
CA THR A 343 29.45 6.57 32.97
C THR A 343 29.15 6.36 34.46
N LYS A 344 27.87 6.16 34.83
CA LYS A 344 27.47 5.84 36.21
C LYS A 344 27.95 4.47 36.68
N LEU A 345 28.08 3.50 35.78
CA LEU A 345 28.61 2.17 36.09
C LEU A 345 30.14 2.19 36.24
N ASN A 346 30.84 3.07 35.49
CA ASN A 346 32.30 3.10 35.44
C ASN A 346 32.96 4.08 36.43
N ASP A 347 32.33 5.21 36.78
CA ASP A 347 32.94 6.23 37.65
C ASP A 347 31.92 6.89 38.60
N ASN A 348 32.29 6.99 39.88
CA ASN A 348 31.43 7.49 40.95
C ASN A 348 31.26 9.02 41.00
N ASN A 349 31.81 9.82 40.06
CA ASN A 349 31.70 11.29 40.10
C ASN A 349 31.97 11.96 38.74
N ASN A 350 30.97 12.01 37.86
CA ASN A 350 30.52 13.19 37.07
C ASN A 350 29.70 12.71 35.87
N ALA A 351 28.38 12.58 36.06
CA ALA A 351 27.47 12.53 34.93
C ALA A 351 27.37 13.94 34.33
N ASN A 352 28.06 14.18 33.21
CA ASN A 352 27.75 15.35 32.38
C ASN A 352 26.35 15.14 31.81
N ASN A 353 25.37 15.83 32.36
CA ASN A 353 23.99 15.83 31.87
C ASN A 353 23.92 16.57 30.52
N ASP A 354 24.38 15.93 29.45
CA ASP A 354 24.20 16.44 28.10
C ASP A 354 22.71 16.33 27.71
N ARG A 355 21.99 17.43 27.92
CA ARG A 355 20.55 17.59 27.63
C ARG A 355 20.26 17.99 26.19
N THR A 356 21.27 18.06 25.33
CA THR A 356 21.14 18.49 23.93
C THR A 356 20.08 17.68 23.17
N GLY A 357 20.06 16.35 23.30
CA GLY A 357 19.06 15.49 22.64
C GLY A 357 17.61 15.77 23.05
N LEU A 358 17.36 16.05 24.34
CA LEU A 358 16.01 16.37 24.82
C LEU A 358 15.59 17.79 24.42
N SER A 359 16.52 18.74 24.43
CA SER A 359 16.26 20.12 23.93
C SER A 359 15.90 20.11 22.45
N ASN A 360 16.70 19.42 21.62
CA ASN A 360 16.44 19.28 20.18
C ASN A 360 15.09 18.60 19.91
N PHE A 361 14.71 17.64 20.75
CA PHE A 361 13.41 16.97 20.64
C PHE A 361 12.25 17.94 20.92
N GLU A 362 12.30 18.71 22.02
CA GLU A 362 11.24 19.68 22.33
C GLU A 362 11.16 20.83 21.30
N ASP A 363 12.30 21.34 20.81
CA ASP A 363 12.33 22.30 19.71
C ASP A 363 11.73 21.70 18.43
N GLY A 364 12.03 20.42 18.15
CA GLY A 364 11.44 19.65 17.06
C GLY A 364 9.92 19.54 17.16
N ARG A 365 9.38 19.38 18.37
CA ARG A 365 7.93 19.31 18.61
C ARG A 365 7.25 20.65 18.33
N HIS A 366 7.88 21.75 18.74
CA HIS A 366 7.36 23.09 18.43
C HIS A 366 7.34 23.34 16.91
N ASN A 367 8.44 23.00 16.22
CA ASN A 367 8.52 23.11 14.76
C ASN A 367 7.48 22.23 14.04
N LEU A 368 7.20 21.03 14.57
CA LEU A 368 6.15 20.17 14.05
C LEU A 368 4.77 20.83 14.16
N HIS A 369 4.44 21.36 15.34
CA HIS A 369 3.17 22.03 15.57
C HIS A 369 2.96 23.22 14.62
N GLU A 370 3.96 24.10 14.50
CA GLU A 370 3.92 25.22 13.55
C GLU A 370 3.77 24.74 12.10
N SER A 371 4.43 23.64 11.72
CA SER A 371 4.30 23.05 10.38
C SER A 371 2.89 22.50 10.13
N CYS A 372 2.26 21.87 11.13
CA CYS A 372 0.87 21.43 11.06
C CYS A 372 -0.10 22.62 10.91
N LEU A 373 0.13 23.71 11.66
CA LEU A 373 -0.67 24.94 11.55
C LEU A 373 -0.53 25.59 10.16
N ASN A 374 0.68 25.62 9.61
CA ASN A 374 0.93 26.15 8.27
C ASN A 374 0.23 25.30 7.18
N LEU A 375 0.28 23.97 7.30
CA LEU A 375 -0.48 23.08 6.41
C LEU A 375 -1.98 23.36 6.48
N LEU A 376 -2.53 23.47 7.70
CA LEU A 376 -3.95 23.75 7.90
C LEU A 376 -4.34 25.13 7.34
N SER A 377 -3.47 26.14 7.50
CA SER A 377 -3.67 27.46 6.91
C SER A 377 -3.60 27.46 5.39
N THR A 378 -2.81 26.56 4.79
CA THR A 378 -2.71 26.42 3.33
C THR A 378 -3.93 25.69 2.74
N LEU A 379 -4.57 24.84 3.54
CA LEU A 379 -5.79 24.11 3.17
C LEU A 379 -7.09 24.90 3.40
N ARG A 380 -7.01 26.07 4.01
CA ARG A 380 -8.16 26.96 4.27
C ARG A 380 -8.09 28.16 3.33
#